data_AF-A0A5S3WP47-F1
#
_entry.id   AF-A0A5S3WP47-F1
#
_cell.length_a   1.000
_cell.length_b   1.000
_cell.length_c   1.000
_cell.angle_alpha   90.00
_cell.angle_beta   90.00
_cell.angle_gamma   90.00
#
_symmetry.space_group_name_H-M   'P 1'
#
loop_
_entity.id
_entity.type
_entity.pdbx_description
1 polymer ?
#
loop_
_entity_poly.entity_id
_entity_poly.type
_entity_poly.pdbx_seq_one_letter_code
_entity_poly.pdbx_strand_id
1 'polypeptide(L)' 'VEAVHRQFRKLTKTKGGFANENSLLKLLHAGILKAQERWTHPIQNWNLTLSQMAIHFPGRLDDYIELLAQ' A
#
# COMPACT_ATOMS: atom_id res chain seq x y z
N VAL A 1 -1.99 6.25 4.40
CA VAL A 1 -0.78 6.58 5.21
C VAL A 1 -1.07 6.49 6.71
N GLU A 2 -1.94 7.33 7.28
CA GLU A 2 -2.18 7.35 8.74
C GLU A 2 -2.62 6.01 9.36
N ALA A 3 -3.42 5.22 8.64
CA ALA A 3 -3.81 3.88 9.07
C ALA A 3 -2.60 2.94 9.29
N VAL A 4 -1.56 3.07 8.46
CA VAL A 4 -0.30 2.32 8.59
C VAL A 4 0.49 2.82 9.79
N HIS A 5 0.66 4.14 9.93
CA HIS A 5 1.33 4.75 11.09
C HIS A 5 0.69 4.34 12.43
N ARG A 6 -0.64 4.31 12.48
CA ARG A 6 -1.37 3.84 13.67
C ARG A 6 -1.09 2.36 13.96
N GLN A 7 -1.07 1.51 12.93
CA GLN A 7 -0.75 0.09 13.09
C GLN A 7 0.67 -0.12 13.61
N PHE A 8 1.66 0.61 13.07
CA PHE A 8 3.04 0.53 13.56
C PHE A 8 3.16 0.97 15.02
N ARG A 9 2.56 2.11 15.40
CA ARG A 9 2.51 2.53 16.80
C ARG A 9 1.85 1.49 17.71
N LYS A 10 0.79 0.82 17.24
CA LYS A 10 0.13 -0.25 18.01
C LYS A 10 1.05 -1.47 18.19
N LEU A 11 1.77 -1.87 17.14
CA LEU A 11 2.68 -3.02 17.17
C LEU A 11 3.89 -2.78 18.08
N THR A 12 4.40 -1.55 18.13
CA THR A 12 5.57 -1.20 18.94
C THR A 12 5.23 -0.80 20.37
N LYS A 13 3.99 -0.37 20.66
CA LYS A 13 3.57 0.12 22.00
C LYS A 13 3.88 -0.83 23.16
N THR A 14 3.79 -2.15 22.95
CA THR A 14 3.94 -3.16 24.01
C THR A 14 5.31 -3.84 24.02
N LYS A 15 6.16 -3.56 23.03
CA LYS A 15 7.54 -4.04 23.01
C LYS A 15 8.40 -2.96 23.68
N GLY A 16 9.19 -3.35 24.69
CA GLY A 16 10.19 -2.48 25.30
C GLY A 16 11.33 -2.15 24.32
N GLY A 17 12.58 -2.23 24.77
CA GLY A 17 13.72 -2.13 23.85
C GLY A 17 13.76 -3.29 22.84
N PHE A 18 14.11 -2.99 21.59
CA PHE A 18 14.44 -4.01 20.59
C PHE A 18 15.91 -4.43 20.75
N ALA A 19 16.20 -5.73 20.64
CA ALA A 19 17.57 -6.25 20.79
C ALA A 19 18.52 -5.80 19.66
N ASN A 20 17.98 -5.53 18.47
CA ASN A 20 18.67 -4.97 17.31
C ASN A 20 17.66 -4.39 16.30
N GLU A 21 18.14 -3.59 15.36
CA GLU A 21 17.32 -2.97 14.31
C GLU A 21 16.58 -3.99 13.44
N ASN A 22 17.22 -5.11 13.12
CA ASN A 22 16.62 -6.18 12.30
C ASN A 22 15.35 -6.77 12.95
N SER A 23 15.30 -6.82 14.27
CA SER A 23 14.14 -7.31 15.02
C SER A 23 12.95 -6.36 14.91
N LEU A 24 13.20 -5.04 14.88
CA LEU A 24 12.18 -4.03 14.61
C LEU A 24 11.69 -4.12 13.16
N LEU A 25 12.61 -4.20 12.19
CA LEU A 25 12.27 -4.32 10.77
C LEU A 25 11.40 -5.54 10.48
N LYS A 26 11.75 -6.71 11.04
CA LYS A 26 10.95 -7.94 10.89
C LYS A 26 9.54 -7.79 11.46
N LEU A 27 9.39 -7.11 12.61
CA LEU A 27 8.07 -6.84 13.21
C LEU A 27 7.21 -5.95 12.32
N LEU A 28 7.80 -4.86 11.79
CA LEU A 28 7.09 -3.95 10.89
C LEU A 28 6.71 -4.64 9.59
N HIS A 29 7.62 -5.43 9.01
CA HIS A 29 7.38 -6.22 7.81
C HIS A 29 6.20 -7.19 8.00
N ALA A 30 6.18 -7.96 9.10
CA ALA A 30 5.07 -8.84 9.42
C ALA A 30 3.74 -8.06 9.59
N GLY A 31 3.80 -6.86 10.15
CA GLY A 31 2.66 -5.95 10.24
C GLY A 31 2.13 -5.51 8.88
N ILE A 32 3.02 -5.22 7.93
CA ILE A 32 2.65 -4.86 6.55
C ILE A 32 2.01 -6.05 5.84
N LEU A 33 2.60 -7.25 5.92
CA LEU A 33 2.03 -8.46 5.30
C LEU A 33 0.58 -8.68 5.75
N LYS A 34 0.32 -8.58 7.05
CA LYS A 34 -1.03 -8.70 7.61
C LYS A 34 -1.97 -7.57 7.18
N ALA A 35 -1.45 -6.37 6.94
CA ALA A 35 -2.24 -5.26 6.43
C ALA A 35 -2.60 -5.47 4.94
N GLN A 36 -1.65 -5.98 4.15
CA GLN A 36 -1.84 -6.30 2.73
C GLN A 36 -2.93 -7.35 2.53
N GLU A 37 -2.98 -8.39 3.37
CA GLU A 37 -4.07 -9.39 3.37
C GLU A 37 -5.46 -8.76 3.49
N ARG A 38 -5.58 -7.58 4.13
CA ARG A 38 -6.85 -6.87 4.33
C ARG A 38 -7.12 -5.80 3.28
N TRP A 39 -6.12 -5.40 2.49
CA TRP A 39 -6.25 -4.40 1.43
C TRP A 39 -6.77 -5.02 0.13
N THR A 40 -7.92 -5.68 0.23
CA THR A 40 -8.59 -6.34 -0.91
C THR A 40 -9.68 -5.48 -1.53
N HIS A 41 -10.06 -4.37 -0.89
CA HIS A 41 -11.15 -3.54 -1.37
C HIS A 41 -10.71 -2.75 -2.61
N PRO A 42 -11.50 -2.79 -3.71
CA PRO A 42 -11.19 -2.04 -4.90
C PRO A 42 -11.24 -0.54 -4.63
N ILE A 43 -10.39 0.22 -5.31
CA ILE A 43 -10.39 1.67 -5.24
C ILE A 43 -11.67 2.20 -5.89
N GLN A 44 -12.41 3.01 -5.14
CA GLN A 44 -13.65 3.60 -5.64
C GLN A 44 -13.38 4.54 -6.81
N ASN A 45 -14.22 4.45 -7.85
CA ASN A 45 -14.14 5.30 -9.05
C ASN A 45 -12.80 5.21 -9.81
N TRP A 46 -12.07 4.09 -9.70
CA TRP A 46 -10.75 3.94 -10.30
C TRP A 46 -10.73 4.17 -11.82
N ASN A 47 -11.76 3.72 -12.54
CA ASN A 47 -11.86 3.92 -13.99
C ASN A 47 -11.89 5.41 -14.38
N LEU A 48 -12.61 6.25 -13.62
CA LEU A 48 -12.68 7.69 -13.88
C LEU A 48 -11.32 8.35 -13.62
N THR A 49 -10.68 8.00 -12.50
CA THR A 49 -9.34 8.50 -12.18
C THR A 49 -8.32 8.09 -13.24
N LEU A 50 -8.40 6.84 -13.73
CA LEU A 50 -7.52 6.33 -14.78
C LEU A 50 -7.70 7.11 -16.09
N SER A 51 -8.95 7.37 -16.52
CA SER A 51 -9.23 8.20 -17.69
C SER A 51 -8.67 9.62 -17.56
N GLN A 52 -8.80 10.24 -16.38
CA GLN A 52 -8.20 11.55 -16.12
C GLN A 52 -6.68 11.50 -16.18
N MET A 53 -6.05 10.46 -15.60
CA MET A 53 -4.61 10.29 -15.65
C MET A 53 -4.10 10.10 -17.08
N ALA A 54 -4.81 9.33 -17.92
CA ALA A 54 -4.44 9.15 -19.33
C ALA A 54 -4.46 10.48 -20.11
N ILE A 55 -5.43 11.35 -19.84
CA ILE A 55 -5.52 12.68 -20.45
C ILE A 55 -4.38 13.59 -19.97
N HIS A 56 -4.09 13.60 -18.67
CA HIS A 56 -3.04 14.45 -18.10
C HIS A 56 -1.62 13.97 -18.40
N PHE A 57 -1.43 12.68 -18.66
CA PHE A 57 -0.14 12.05 -18.91
C PHE A 57 -0.17 11.21 -20.20
N PRO A 58 -0.30 11.85 -21.37
CA PRO A 58 -0.46 11.14 -22.65
C PRO A 58 0.77 10.26 -22.94
N GLY A 59 0.54 9.06 -23.48
CA GLY A 59 1.60 8.12 -23.87
C GLY A 59 2.29 7.39 -22.73
N ARG A 60 1.96 7.67 -21.45
CA ARG A 60 2.57 6.98 -20.30
C ARG A 60 1.81 5.74 -19.83
N LEU A 61 0.51 5.69 -20.10
CA LEU A 61 -0.39 4.66 -19.59
C LEU A 61 -0.96 3.76 -20.67
N ASP A 62 -0.71 4.06 -21.95
CA ASP A 62 -1.32 3.40 -23.10
C ASP A 62 -1.09 1.87 -23.07
N ASP A 63 0.17 1.44 -22.88
CA ASP A 63 0.56 0.02 -22.74
C ASP A 63 -0.16 -0.71 -21.59
N TYR A 64 -0.49 0.01 -20.52
CA TYR A 64 -1.12 -0.57 -19.32
C TYR A 64 -2.65 -0.60 -19.44
N ILE A 65 -3.25 0.34 -20.17
CA ILE A 65 -4.69 0.39 -20.42
C ILE A 65 -5.09 -0.71 -21.39
N GLU A 66 -4.28 -0.99 -22.41
CA GLU A 66 -4.52 -2.09 -23.36
C GLU A 66 -4.54 -3.47 -22.68
N LEU A 67 -3.65 -3.70 -21.71
CA LEU A 67 -3.61 -4.94 -20.92
C LEU A 67 -4.87 -5.15 -20.07
N LEU A 68 -5.50 -4.06 -19.60
CA LEU A 68 -6.71 -4.11 -18.78
C LEU A 68 -8.00 -4.27 -19.60
N ALA A 69 -7.93 -4.07 -20.92
CA ALA A 69 -9.05 -4.18 -21.84
C ALA A 69 -9.21 -5.57 -22.49
N GLN A 70 -8.27 -6.49 -22.24
CA GLN A 70 -8.30 -7.90 -22.64
C GLN A 70 -8.84 -8.80 -21.53
#